data_AF-A0A8H5T743-F1
#
_entry.id   AF-A0A8H5T743-F1
#
_cell.length_a   1.000
_cell.length_b   1.000
_cell.length_c   1.000
_cell.angle_alpha   90.00
_cell.angle_beta   90.00
_cell.angle_gamma   90.00
#
_symmetry.space_group_name_H-M   'P 1'
#
loop_
_entity.id
_entity.type
_entity.pdbx_description
1 polymer ?
#
loop_
_entity_poly.entity_id
_entity_poly.type
_entity_poly.pdbx_seq_one_letter_code
_entity_poly.pdbx_strand_id
1 'polypeptide(L)'
;MKYHLTLALAIPAIMATPAPVPDKTASTEVQACACINEQGQTTIDGYCGYIRGRGERVEGGVLCYPSDKYSDYMPERFTAEFCKSYYPGYNDRICKTKTVCPLIGDYWVPC
;
A
#
# COMPACT_ATOMS: atom_id res chain seq x y z
N MET A 1 -55.33 -38.73 15.49
CA MET A 1 -54.66 -37.76 16.38
C MET A 1 -53.94 -36.73 15.51
N LYS A 2 -54.15 -35.43 15.77
CA LYS A 2 -53.63 -34.29 15.00
C LYS A 2 -52.12 -34.12 15.27
N TYR A 3 -51.32 -34.07 14.20
CA TYR A 3 -49.90 -33.73 14.29
C TYR A 3 -49.74 -32.21 14.37
N HIS A 4 -49.25 -31.71 15.50
CA HIS A 4 -48.89 -30.31 15.66
C HIS A 4 -47.45 -30.09 15.19
N LEU A 5 -47.31 -29.54 13.98
CA LEU A 5 -46.05 -29.07 13.43
C LEU A 5 -45.67 -27.76 14.14
N THR A 6 -44.65 -27.80 15.00
CA THR A 6 -44.17 -26.61 15.71
C THR A 6 -43.09 -25.95 14.86
N LEU A 7 -43.40 -24.78 14.30
CA LEU A 7 -42.50 -23.99 13.47
C LEU A 7 -41.53 -23.22 14.38
N ALA A 8 -40.29 -23.69 14.50
CA ALA A 8 -39.25 -22.96 15.20
C ALA A 8 -38.76 -21.79 14.33
N LEU A 9 -39.12 -20.56 14.72
CA LEU A 9 -38.56 -19.33 14.16
C LEU A 9 -37.07 -19.23 14.55
N ALA A 10 -36.19 -19.66 13.66
CA ALA A 10 -34.76 -19.37 13.75
C ALA A 10 -34.53 -17.90 13.35
N ILE A 11 -34.46 -17.03 14.35
CA ILE A 11 -33.98 -15.65 14.16
C ILE A 11 -32.47 -15.76 13.95
N PRO A 12 -31.90 -15.33 12.80
CA PRO A 12 -30.47 -15.21 12.68
C PRO A 12 -30.02 -14.11 13.66
N ALA A 13 -29.36 -14.52 14.73
CA ALA A 13 -28.59 -13.62 15.57
C ALA A 13 -27.45 -13.07 14.70
N ILE A 14 -27.69 -11.92 14.07
CA ILE A 14 -26.63 -11.11 13.48
C ILE A 14 -25.81 -10.65 14.67
N MET A 15 -24.80 -11.44 15.03
CA MET A 15 -23.79 -11.01 15.99
C MET A 15 -23.09 -9.82 15.34
N ALA A 16 -23.46 -8.62 15.81
CA ALA A 16 -22.69 -7.42 15.59
C ALA A 16 -21.34 -7.64 16.30
N THR A 17 -20.42 -8.30 15.60
CA THR A 17 -19.02 -8.32 16.01
C THR A 17 -18.56 -6.87 15.97
N PRO A 18 -17.96 -6.35 17.06
CA PRO A 18 -17.40 -5.01 17.02
C PRO A 18 -16.42 -4.96 15.85
N ALA A 19 -16.58 -3.97 14.97
CA ALA A 19 -15.64 -3.73 13.88
C ALA A 19 -14.24 -3.62 14.51
N PRO A 20 -13.20 -4.26 13.94
CA PRO A 20 -11.85 -4.19 14.48
C PRO A 20 -11.48 -2.72 14.68
N VAL A 21 -11.21 -2.34 15.93
CA VAL A 21 -10.67 -1.00 16.22
C VAL A 21 -9.29 -0.98 15.58
N PRO A 22 -8.97 -0.01 14.69
CA PRO A 22 -7.65 0.06 14.08
C PRO A 22 -6.60 0.14 15.19
N ASP A 23 -5.79 -0.90 15.30
CA ASP A 23 -4.69 -0.92 16.25
C ASP A 23 -3.66 0.12 15.80
N LYS A 24 -3.56 1.21 16.56
CA LYS A 24 -2.61 2.31 16.32
C LYS A 24 -1.14 1.86 16.48
N THR A 25 -0.90 0.59 16.83
CA THR A 25 0.42 -0.04 16.94
C THR A 25 0.67 -1.12 15.88
N ALA A 26 -0.32 -1.45 15.04
CA ALA A 26 -0.17 -2.47 14.00
C ALA A 26 0.56 -1.94 12.74
N SER A 27 1.59 -2.66 12.33
CA SER A 27 2.23 -2.47 11.03
C SER A 27 1.28 -2.78 9.87
N THR A 28 1.45 -2.12 8.74
CA THR A 28 0.67 -2.38 7.53
C THR A 28 1.57 -2.55 6.31
N GLU A 29 1.05 -3.16 5.25
CA GLU A 29 1.77 -3.34 3.99
C GLU A 29 1.41 -2.25 2.99
N VAL A 30 2.41 -1.67 2.35
CA VAL A 30 2.29 -0.67 1.28
C VAL A 30 3.13 -1.07 0.08
N GLN A 31 2.86 -0.48 -1.08
CA GLN A 31 3.68 -0.67 -2.28
C GLN A 31 4.75 0.43 -2.36
N ALA A 32 6.01 0.02 -2.43
CA ALA A 32 7.15 0.89 -2.72
C ALA A 32 7.56 0.71 -4.19
N CYS A 33 7.53 1.77 -4.99
CA CYS A 33 7.78 1.69 -6.43
C CYS A 33 8.91 2.60 -6.90
N ALA A 34 9.54 2.25 -8.01
CA ALA A 34 10.52 3.08 -8.70
C ALA A 34 10.53 2.76 -10.20
N CYS A 35 11.17 3.63 -10.98
CA CYS A 35 11.49 3.32 -12.36
C CYS A 35 12.74 2.44 -12.43
N ILE A 36 12.76 1.46 -13.34
CA ILE A 36 13.81 0.45 -13.47
C ILE A 36 14.37 0.44 -14.89
N ASN A 37 15.69 0.25 -15.01
CA ASN A 37 16.37 0.07 -16.30
C ASN A 37 16.61 -1.41 -16.61
N GLU A 38 17.14 -1.70 -17.80
CA GLU A 38 17.42 -3.08 -18.25
C GLU A 38 18.47 -3.79 -17.39
N GLN A 39 19.32 -3.04 -16.67
CA GLN A 39 20.31 -3.58 -15.74
C GLN A 39 19.73 -3.86 -14.35
N GLY A 40 18.44 -3.61 -14.13
CA GLY A 40 17.77 -3.79 -12.85
C GLY A 40 18.03 -2.68 -11.83
N GLN A 41 18.68 -1.58 -12.23
CA GLN A 41 18.91 -0.43 -11.36
C GLN A 41 17.64 0.42 -11.28
N THR A 42 17.39 1.00 -10.11
CA THR A 42 16.18 1.78 -9.83
C THR A 42 16.47 3.25 -9.58
N THR A 43 15.54 4.12 -9.96
CA THR A 43 15.59 5.56 -9.69
C THR A 43 14.23 6.15 -9.41
N ILE A 44 14.24 7.24 -8.64
CA ILE A 44 13.07 8.07 -8.31
C ILE A 44 13.40 9.57 -8.34
N ASP A 45 14.58 9.95 -8.87
CA ASP A 45 15.26 11.27 -8.85
C ASP A 45 14.43 12.44 -8.30
N GLY A 46 14.29 12.50 -6.97
CA GLY A 46 13.55 13.56 -6.28
C GLY A 46 12.02 13.56 -6.41
N TYR A 47 11.43 12.94 -7.44
CA TYR A 47 9.98 12.89 -7.67
C TYR A 47 9.21 12.27 -6.50
N CYS A 48 9.84 11.35 -5.79
CA CYS A 48 9.20 10.73 -4.64
C CYS A 48 8.74 11.76 -3.59
N GLY A 49 9.52 12.80 -3.32
CA GLY A 49 9.09 13.86 -2.40
C GLY A 49 7.92 14.69 -2.94
N TYR A 50 7.83 14.86 -4.27
CA TYR A 50 6.76 15.62 -4.92
C TYR A 50 5.38 14.98 -4.74
N ILE A 51 5.29 13.65 -4.81
CA ILE A 51 4.05 12.89 -4.61
C ILE A 51 3.79 12.54 -3.13
N ARG A 52 4.43 13.28 -2.21
CA ARG A 52 4.41 13.00 -0.76
C ARG A 52 4.83 11.56 -0.44
N GLY A 53 5.77 11.01 -1.20
CA GLY A 53 6.41 9.74 -0.89
C GLY A 53 7.70 9.92 -0.10
N ARG A 54 8.27 8.81 0.38
CA ARG A 54 9.59 8.73 1.01
C ARG A 54 10.46 7.72 0.28
N GLY A 55 11.70 8.14 0.00
CA GLY A 55 12.71 7.27 -0.60
C GLY A 55 13.29 6.30 0.42
N GLU A 56 13.41 5.04 0.03
CA GLU A 56 14.14 4.00 0.74
C GLU A 56 15.25 3.45 -0.14
N ARG A 57 16.47 3.39 0.40
CA ARG A 57 17.59 2.74 -0.29
C ARG A 57 17.40 1.22 -0.25
N VAL A 58 17.52 0.60 -1.41
CA VAL A 58 17.52 -0.85 -1.60
C VAL A 58 18.75 -1.26 -2.40
N GLU A 59 19.05 -2.55 -2.45
CA GLU A 59 20.06 -3.04 -3.39
C GLU A 59 19.69 -2.64 -4.83
N GLY A 60 20.61 -1.98 -5.53
CA GLY A 60 20.39 -1.50 -6.89
C GLY A 60 19.66 -0.16 -7.02
N GLY A 61 19.37 0.58 -5.94
CA GLY A 61 18.91 1.96 -6.04
C GLY A 61 17.98 2.41 -4.90
N VAL A 62 16.86 3.04 -5.26
CA VAL A 62 15.92 3.64 -4.30
C VAL A 62 14.48 3.34 -4.73
N LEU A 63 13.62 2.95 -3.79
CA LEU A 63 12.17 2.82 -3.97
C LEU A 63 11.43 3.96 -3.27
N CYS A 64 10.29 4.36 -3.84
CA CYS A 64 9.40 5.36 -3.26
C CYS A 64 8.17 4.70 -2.63
N TYR A 65 7.96 4.89 -1.34
CA TYR A 65 6.75 4.44 -0.64
C TYR A 65 5.91 5.62 -0.14
N PRO A 66 4.60 5.42 0.11
CA PRO A 66 3.72 6.46 0.66
C PRO A 66 4.26 7.03 1.98
N SER A 67 4.35 8.36 2.13
CA SER A 67 4.79 8.95 3.41
C SER A 67 3.66 9.09 4.43
N ASP A 68 2.40 9.05 4.00
CA ASP A 68 1.19 9.10 4.82
C ASP A 68 0.03 8.33 4.14
N LYS A 69 -1.10 8.18 4.83
CA LYS A 69 -2.30 7.51 4.27
C LYS A 69 -2.97 8.26 3.12
N TYR A 70 -2.57 9.51 2.88
CA TYR A 70 -3.07 10.37 1.82
C TYR A 70 -2.08 10.52 0.66
N SER A 71 -0.91 9.89 0.77
CA SER A 71 0.11 9.92 -0.25
C SER A 71 -0.42 9.12 -1.43
N ASP A 72 -0.19 9.64 -2.64
CA ASP A 72 -0.74 9.07 -3.87
C ASP A 72 -0.42 7.58 -4.00
N TYR A 73 -1.28 6.80 -4.67
CA TYR A 73 -1.00 5.39 -4.89
C TYR A 73 0.26 5.24 -5.79
N MET A 74 1.37 4.75 -5.22
CA MET A 74 2.66 4.69 -5.92
C MET A 74 2.58 3.95 -7.27
N PRO A 75 1.90 2.78 -7.39
CA PRO A 75 1.79 2.09 -8.67
C PRO A 75 0.99 2.84 -9.75
N GLU A 76 0.13 3.79 -9.38
CA GLU A 76 -0.58 4.67 -10.32
C GLU A 76 0.32 5.80 -10.82
N ARG A 77 1.27 6.27 -9.99
CA ARG A 77 2.21 7.34 -10.34
C ARG A 77 3.42 6.83 -11.12
N PHE A 78 3.96 5.68 -10.71
CA PHE A 78 5.03 5.01 -11.45
C PHE A 78 4.40 4.08 -12.48
N THR A 79 4.28 4.54 -13.72
CA THR A 79 3.88 3.72 -14.88
C THR A 79 5.05 3.58 -15.84
N ALA A 80 5.05 2.57 -16.72
CA ALA A 80 6.09 2.45 -17.75
C ALA A 80 6.18 3.72 -18.62
N GLU A 81 5.03 4.32 -18.95
CA GLU A 81 4.97 5.58 -19.70
C GLU A 81 5.60 6.74 -18.92
N PHE A 82 5.22 6.91 -17.64
CA PHE A 82 5.84 7.91 -16.77
C PHE A 82 7.35 7.71 -16.68
N CYS A 83 7.79 6.47 -16.44
CA CYS A 83 9.20 6.14 -16.29
C CYS A 83 9.99 6.47 -17.56
N LYS A 84 9.50 6.05 -18.72
CA LYS A 84 10.12 6.35 -20.01
C LYS A 84 10.19 7.86 -20.31
N SER A 85 9.17 8.61 -19.94
CA SER A 85 9.07 10.05 -20.20
C SER A 85 9.92 10.88 -19.24
N TYR A 86 9.88 10.55 -17.95
CA TYR A 86 10.49 11.34 -16.88
C TYR A 86 11.94 10.94 -16.61
N TYR A 87 12.31 9.67 -16.83
CA TYR A 87 13.65 9.15 -16.59
C TYR A 87 14.19 8.41 -17.82
N PRO A 88 14.91 9.11 -18.72
CA PRO A 88 15.51 8.48 -19.90
C PRO A 88 16.36 7.27 -19.53
N GLY A 89 16.11 6.13 -20.18
CA GLY A 89 16.80 4.86 -19.92
C GLY A 89 16.14 3.96 -18.87
N TYR A 90 15.12 4.44 -18.16
CA TYR A 90 14.31 3.66 -17.23
C TYR A 90 12.92 3.44 -17.83
N ASN A 91 12.79 2.39 -18.63
CA ASN A 91 11.63 2.21 -19.52
C ASN A 91 10.46 1.49 -18.85
N ASP A 92 10.61 1.01 -17.62
CA ASP A 92 9.58 0.31 -16.86
C ASP A 92 9.61 0.71 -15.39
N ARG A 93 8.73 0.12 -14.60
CA ARG A 93 8.65 0.25 -13.15
C ARG A 93 8.90 -1.08 -12.45
N ILE A 94 9.27 -0.99 -11.19
CA ILE A 94 9.17 -2.10 -10.25
C ILE A 94 8.43 -1.62 -9.00
N CYS A 95 7.56 -2.46 -8.46
CA CYS A 95 6.92 -2.24 -7.17
C CYS A 95 7.20 -3.44 -6.26
N LYS A 96 7.54 -3.18 -5.01
CA LYS A 96 7.75 -4.20 -3.98
C LYS A 96 6.84 -3.89 -2.79
N THR A 97 6.27 -4.94 -2.22
CA THR A 97 5.55 -4.83 -0.95
C THR A 97 6.54 -4.49 0.16
N LYS A 98 6.17 -3.54 1.01
CA LYS A 98 6.91 -3.13 2.19
C LYS A 98 6.00 -3.03 3.39
N THR A 99 6.47 -3.52 4.53
CA THR A 99 5.84 -3.26 5.83
C THR A 99 6.26 -1.87 6.34
N VAL A 100 5.29 -1.05 6.72
CA VAL A 100 5.48 0.24 7.40
C VAL A 100 4.85 0.18 8.78
N CYS A 101 5.45 0.92 9.71
CA CYS A 101 4.98 1.01 11.09
C CYS A 101 3.87 2.08 11.18
N PRO A 102 3.01 2.00 12.22
CA PRO A 102 1.85 2.87 12.36
C PRO A 102 2.18 4.35 12.25
N LEU A 103 1.17 5.13 11.81
CA LEU A 103 1.30 6.57 11.64
C LEU A 103 1.72 7.25 12.95
N ILE A 104 2.80 8.04 12.92
CA ILE A 104 3.06 9.06 13.94
C ILE A 104 2.45 10.36 13.44
N GLY A 105 1.29 10.72 14.00
CA GLY A 105 0.43 11.76 13.44
C GLY A 105 -0.24 11.26 12.16
N ASP A 106 0.04 11.90 11.03
CA ASP A 106 -0.44 11.44 9.71
C ASP A 106 0.62 10.68 8.91
N TYR A 107 1.87 10.56 9.36
CA TYR A 107 2.97 10.02 8.56
C TYR A 107 3.34 8.58 8.92
N TRP A 108 3.52 7.74 7.89
CA TRP A 108 4.14 6.42 8.01
C TRP A 108 5.61 6.56 8.40
N VAL A 109 6.03 5.75 9.36
CA VAL A 109 7.44 5.66 9.76
C VAL A 109 8.03 4.31 9.35
N PRO A 110 9.33 4.25 9.02
CA PRO A 110 10.01 2.97 8.89
C PRO A 110 9.81 2.15 10.18
N CYS A 111 9.41 0.89 10.00
CA CYS A 111 9.97 -0.14 10.85
C CYS A 111 11.46 -0.31 10.44
#